data_AF-A0A4Q7FFY7-F1
#
_entry.id   AF-A0A4Q7FFY7-F1
#
_cell.length_a   1.000
_cell.length_b   1.000
_cell.length_c   1.000
_cell.angle_alpha   90.00
_cell.angle_beta   90.00
_cell.angle_gamma   90.00
#
_symmetry.space_group_name_H-M   'P 1'
#
loop_
_entity.id
_entity.type
_entity.pdbx_description
1 polymer ?
#
loop_
_entity_poly.entity_id
_entity_poly.type
_entity_poly.pdbx_seq_one_letter_code
_entity_poly.pdbx_strand_id
1 'polypeptide(L)'
;MAANGQRRDPSSHRTPDQIRKMDRGYNHRPEIIKDRSQRNQARSVMRKELGAKAIAGKDIDHKKMVKDGGSNARSNLRVRSQHANRGWNKKR
;
A
#
# COMPACT_ATOMS: atom_id res chain seq x y z
N MET A 1 -27.13 10.99 -10.18
CA MET A 1 -27.69 10.12 -9.12
C MET A 1 -27.33 8.68 -9.41
N ALA A 2 -26.95 7.86 -8.43
CA ALA A 2 -26.83 6.41 -8.65
C ALA A 2 -28.24 5.77 -8.65
N ALA A 3 -28.39 4.60 -9.27
CA ALA A 3 -29.67 3.94 -9.56
C ALA A 3 -30.61 3.74 -8.33
N ASN A 4 -30.11 3.89 -7.10
CA ASN A 4 -30.84 3.60 -5.86
C ASN A 4 -30.93 4.82 -4.90
N GLY A 5 -30.73 6.06 -5.37
CA GLY A 5 -30.83 7.27 -4.54
C GLY A 5 -29.71 7.48 -3.50
N GLN A 6 -28.74 6.56 -3.43
CA GLN A 6 -27.59 6.68 -2.52
C GLN A 6 -26.64 7.81 -2.97
N ARG A 7 -26.24 8.67 -2.02
CA ARG A 7 -25.19 9.68 -2.24
C ARG A 7 -23.86 8.96 -2.51
N ARG A 8 -23.21 9.33 -3.61
CA ARG A 8 -21.88 8.84 -3.97
C ARG A 8 -20.84 9.48 -3.08
N ASP A 9 -19.80 8.74 -2.76
CA ASP A 9 -18.63 9.29 -2.07
C ASP A 9 -17.95 10.33 -2.99
N PRO A 10 -17.71 11.57 -2.51
CA PRO A 10 -17.20 12.65 -3.35
C PRO A 10 -15.75 12.43 -3.81
N SER A 11 -14.98 11.56 -3.14
CA SER A 11 -13.61 11.24 -3.53
C SER A 11 -13.57 10.15 -4.60
N SER A 12 -14.19 9.01 -4.32
CA SER A 12 -14.14 7.82 -5.16
C SER A 12 -15.23 7.76 -6.22
N HIS A 13 -16.25 8.63 -6.14
CA HIS A 13 -17.44 8.64 -6.99
C HIS A 13 -18.21 7.31 -7.02
N ARG A 14 -17.95 6.41 -6.05
CA ARG A 14 -18.60 5.11 -5.92
C ARG A 14 -19.79 5.19 -4.98
N THR A 15 -20.77 4.32 -5.18
CA THR A 15 -21.85 4.12 -4.20
C THR A 15 -21.35 3.31 -3.00
N PRO A 16 -21.99 3.45 -1.82
CA PRO A 16 -21.69 2.60 -0.66
C PRO A 16 -21.69 1.09 -1.00
N ASP A 17 -22.64 0.63 -1.80
CA ASP A 17 -22.71 -0.79 -2.19
C ASP A 17 -21.56 -1.22 -3.11
N GLN A 18 -21.10 -0.34 -4.02
CA GLN A 18 -19.91 -0.59 -4.83
C GLN A 18 -18.64 -0.67 -3.98
N ILE A 19 -18.51 0.18 -2.95
CA ILE A 19 -17.39 0.12 -2.00
C ILE A 19 -17.42 -1.21 -1.23
N ARG A 20 -18.58 -1.60 -0.68
CA ARG A 20 -18.74 -2.89 0.02
C ARG A 20 -18.44 -4.10 -0.88
N LYS A 21 -18.79 -4.03 -2.17
CA LYS A 21 -18.48 -5.09 -3.14
C LYS A 21 -16.99 -5.19 -3.43
N MET A 22 -16.31 -4.05 -3.62
CA MET A 22 -14.86 -4.01 -3.82
C MET A 22 -14.12 -4.55 -2.61
N ASP A 23 -14.54 -4.17 -1.40
CA ASP A 23 -13.89 -4.58 -0.17
C ASP A 23 -14.00 -6.09 0.04
N ARG A 24 -15.25 -6.62 0.08
CA ARG A 24 -15.52 -8.06 0.22
C ARG A 24 -14.93 -8.93 -0.89
N GLY A 25 -14.76 -8.38 -2.08
CA GLY A 25 -14.13 -9.08 -3.20
C GLY A 25 -12.61 -8.96 -3.18
N TYR A 26 -12.10 -7.88 -3.74
CA TYR A 26 -10.67 -7.71 -4.02
C TYR A 26 -9.82 -7.59 -2.75
N ASN A 27 -10.25 -6.76 -1.79
CA ASN A 27 -9.44 -6.49 -0.59
C ASN A 27 -9.36 -7.69 0.35
N HIS A 28 -10.39 -8.54 0.37
CA HIS A 28 -10.45 -9.76 1.18
C HIS A 28 -9.70 -10.96 0.56
N ARG A 29 -9.15 -10.83 -0.66
CA ARG A 29 -8.31 -11.88 -1.24
C ARG A 29 -7.09 -12.14 -0.34
N PRO A 30 -6.74 -13.41 -0.05
CA PRO A 30 -5.64 -13.74 0.87
C PRO A 30 -4.30 -13.16 0.41
N GLU A 31 -4.06 -13.11 -0.91
CA GLU A 31 -2.87 -12.49 -1.52
C GLU A 31 -2.78 -10.99 -1.18
N ILE A 32 -3.88 -10.25 -1.34
CA ILE A 32 -3.93 -8.80 -1.08
C ILE A 32 -3.77 -8.52 0.42
N ILE A 33 -4.36 -9.36 1.27
CA ILE A 33 -4.18 -9.28 2.72
C ILE A 33 -2.71 -9.54 3.08
N LYS A 34 -2.09 -10.57 2.51
CA LYS A 34 -0.67 -10.91 2.75
C LYS A 34 0.25 -9.76 2.32
N ASP A 35 0.06 -9.21 1.13
CA ASP A 35 0.86 -8.10 0.62
C ASP A 35 0.70 -6.83 1.46
N ARG A 36 -0.53 -6.55 1.92
CA ARG A 36 -0.82 -5.42 2.81
C ARG A 36 -0.15 -5.63 4.17
N SER A 37 -0.27 -6.83 4.74
CA SER A 37 0.36 -7.20 6.01
C SER A 37 1.87 -7.03 5.95
N GLN A 38 2.52 -7.54 4.88
CA GLN A 38 3.96 -7.39 4.69
C GLN A 38 4.39 -5.92 4.61
N ARG A 39 3.68 -5.08 3.85
CA ARG A 39 3.98 -3.63 3.77
C ARG A 39 3.80 -2.93 5.10
N ASN A 40 2.77 -3.29 5.87
CA ASN A 40 2.52 -2.73 7.19
C ASN A 40 3.59 -3.15 8.20
N GLN A 41 4.03 -4.41 8.15
CA GLN A 41 5.15 -4.89 8.96
C GLN A 41 6.43 -4.12 8.64
N ALA A 42 6.79 -3.97 7.36
CA ALA A 42 7.96 -3.19 6.95
C ALA A 42 7.91 -1.75 7.46
N ARG A 43 6.74 -1.08 7.36
CA ARG A 43 6.53 0.26 7.93
C ARG A 43 6.66 0.28 9.45
N SER A 44 6.14 -0.73 10.14
CA SER A 44 6.22 -0.85 11.59
C SER A 44 7.67 -0.98 12.06
N VAL A 45 8.45 -1.86 11.42
CA VAL A 45 9.88 -2.03 11.70
C VAL A 45 10.63 -0.72 11.52
N MET A 46 10.47 -0.06 10.37
CA MET A 46 11.16 1.20 10.08
C MET A 46 10.69 2.35 10.97
N ARG A 47 9.42 2.37 11.37
CA ARG A 47 8.90 3.35 12.34
C ARG A 47 9.51 3.18 13.72
N LYS A 48 9.68 1.94 14.18
CA LYS A 48 10.29 1.65 15.50
C LYS A 48 11.75 2.07 15.54
N GLU A 49 12.49 1.86 14.44
CA GLU A 49 13.93 2.12 14.41
C GLU A 49 14.29 3.58 14.11
N LEU A 50 13.65 4.18 13.10
CA LEU A 50 13.99 5.54 12.64
C LEU A 50 13.07 6.62 13.21
N GLY A 51 11.95 6.21 13.82
CA GLY A 51 10.91 7.12 14.29
C GLY A 51 9.93 7.54 13.17
N ALA A 52 8.74 7.97 13.59
CA ALA A 52 7.67 8.36 12.68
C ALA A 52 8.02 9.57 11.80
N LYS A 53 8.80 10.52 12.33
CA LYS A 53 9.23 11.72 11.60
C LYS A 53 10.14 11.39 10.42
N ALA A 54 11.04 10.42 10.58
CA ALA A 54 12.01 10.05 9.54
C ALA A 54 11.35 9.41 8.31
N ILE A 55 10.23 8.72 8.51
CA ILE A 55 9.45 8.03 7.47
C ILE A 55 8.25 8.85 6.97
N ALA A 56 7.97 10.01 7.57
CA ALA A 56 6.84 10.85 7.19
C ALA A 56 6.98 11.30 5.73
N GLY A 57 5.92 11.10 4.95
CA GLY A 57 5.90 11.44 3.52
C GLY A 57 6.83 10.59 2.64
N LYS A 58 7.45 9.53 3.17
CA LYS A 58 8.37 8.65 2.45
C LYS A 58 7.79 7.24 2.32
N ASP A 59 8.23 6.53 1.29
CA ASP A 59 7.88 5.13 1.08
C ASP A 59 8.98 4.23 1.67
N ILE A 60 8.57 3.07 2.20
CA ILE A 60 9.48 2.00 2.60
C ILE A 60 9.58 1.03 1.44
N ASP A 61 10.78 0.95 0.88
CA ASP A 61 11.11 0.16 -0.30
C ASP A 61 11.90 -1.09 0.09
N HIS A 62 11.75 -2.14 -0.72
CA HIS A 62 12.49 -3.38 -0.61
C HIS A 62 13.62 -3.36 -1.65
N LYS A 63 14.88 -3.36 -1.21
CA LYS A 63 16.06 -3.35 -2.10
C LYS A 63 16.00 -4.50 -3.12
N LYS A 64 15.70 -5.70 -2.64
CA LYS A 64 15.29 -6.86 -3.42
C LYS A 64 13.78 -7.00 -3.31
N MET A 65 13.09 -6.98 -4.44
CA MET A 65 11.63 -7.07 -4.47
C MET A 65 11.14 -8.38 -3.85
N VAL A 66 9.99 -8.34 -3.18
CA VAL A 66 9.39 -9.53 -2.57
C VAL A 66 9.14 -10.64 -3.60
N LYS A 67 8.65 -10.28 -4.80
CA LYS A 67 8.41 -11.23 -5.90
C LYS A 67 9.68 -11.96 -6.37
N ASP A 68 10.85 -11.33 -6.20
CA ASP A 68 12.14 -11.86 -6.63
C ASP A 68 12.87 -12.59 -5.48
N GLY A 69 12.17 -12.86 -4.37
CA GLY A 69 12.71 -13.53 -3.17
C GLY A 69 13.27 -12.56 -2.12
N GLY A 70 12.84 -11.31 -2.13
CA GLY A 70 13.13 -10.34 -1.07
C GLY A 70 12.30 -10.58 0.19
N SER A 71 12.78 -10.10 1.34
CA SER A 71 12.12 -10.26 2.64
C SER A 71 11.89 -8.93 3.35
N ASN A 72 11.15 -8.97 4.45
CA ASN A 72 10.98 -7.83 5.37
C ASN A 72 12.15 -7.65 6.35
N ALA A 73 13.26 -8.35 6.14
CA ALA A 73 14.46 -8.16 6.95
C ALA A 73 14.94 -6.71 6.86
N ARG A 74 15.39 -6.17 7.99
CA ARG A 74 15.83 -4.77 8.06
C ARG A 74 16.91 -4.40 7.05
N SER A 75 17.80 -5.34 6.74
CA SER A 75 18.85 -5.21 5.72
C SER A 75 18.31 -4.97 4.30
N ASN A 76 17.10 -5.47 4.02
CA ASN A 76 16.41 -5.32 2.74
C ASN A 76 15.50 -4.07 2.68
N LEU A 77 15.16 -3.46 3.82
CA LEU A 77 14.31 -2.28 3.87
C LEU A 77 15.12 -0.99 3.74
N ARG A 78 14.59 -0.03 2.97
CA ARG A 78 15.14 1.34 2.88
C ARG A 78 14.04 2.39 2.81
N VAL A 79 14.31 3.58 3.32
CA VAL A 79 13.42 4.73 3.18
C VAL A 79 13.73 5.45 1.88
N ARG A 80 12.73 5.67 1.03
CA ARG A 80 12.86 6.34 -0.27
C ARG A 80 11.81 7.44 -0.41
N SER A 81 12.11 8.47 -1.20
CA SER A 81 11.08 9.45 -1.57
C SER A 81 10.00 8.78 -2.42
N GLN A 82 8.75 9.26 -2.34
CA GLN A 82 7.64 8.71 -3.10
C GLN A 82 7.92 8.72 -4.60
N HIS A 83 8.50 9.81 -5.10
CA HIS A 83 8.85 9.95 -6.52
C HIS A 83 9.85 8.87 -6.96
N ALA A 84 10.93 8.70 -6.19
CA ALA A 84 11.97 7.75 -6.53
C ALA A 84 11.53 6.28 -6.36
N ASN A 85 10.58 6.00 -5.47
CA ASN A 85 10.06 4.66 -5.25
C ASN A 85 8.93 4.28 -6.19
N ARG A 86 8.07 5.21 -6.62
CA ARG A 86 6.96 4.89 -7.53
C ARG A 86 7.36 4.98 -9.00
N GLY A 87 8.34 5.83 -9.32
CA GLY A 87 8.86 6.03 -10.66
C GLY A 87 10.06 5.16 -11.03
N TRP A 88 10.41 4.14 -10.25
CA TRP A 88 11.58 3.28 -10.51
C TRP A 88 11.44 2.45 -11.79
N ASN A 89 10.22 2.03 -12.12
CA ASN A 89 9.92 1.24 -13.31
C ASN A 89 9.50 2.16 -14.46
N LYS A 90 10.42 3.00 -14.95
CA LYS A 90 10.24 3.71 -16.23
C LYS A 90 10.60 2.75 -17.37
N LYS A 91 9.74 1.75 -17.63
CA LYS A 91 9.68 1.18 -18.98
C LYS A 91 9.03 2.24 -19.87
N ARG A 92 9.83 2.85 -20.73
CA ARG A 92 9.33 3.56 -21.91
C ARG A 92 8.79 2.54 -22.90
#